data_AF-A4J795-F1
#
_entry.id   AF-A4J795-F1
#
_cell.length_a   1.000
_cell.length_b   1.000
_cell.length_c   1.000
_cell.angle_alpha   90.00
_cell.angle_beta   90.00
_cell.angle_gamma   90.00
#
_symmetry.space_group_name_H-M   'P 1'
#
loop_
_entity.id
_entity.type
_entity.pdbx_description
1 polymer ?
#
loop_
_entity_poly.entity_id
_entity_poly.type
_entity_poly.pdbx_seq_one_letter_code
_entity_poly.pdbx_strand_id
1 'polypeptide(L)'
;MKINGYKPTGEVFKAYQQNKVDKNKSNKASQPAADSVQLSHEAKFKKEIENTLKELPEVREDIVNKLKKEIQAGTYKPDAHKIADGILQERLLDKEI
;
A
#
# COMPACT_ATOMS: atom_id res chain seq x y z
N MET A 1 9.57 -61.06 54.08
CA MET A 1 8.80 -60.22 53.15
C MET A 1 9.07 -60.71 51.73
N LYS A 2 8.03 -60.98 50.92
CA LYS A 2 8.18 -61.33 49.50
C LYS A 2 7.81 -60.10 48.67
N ILE A 3 8.72 -59.61 47.83
CA ILE A 3 8.44 -58.56 46.84
C ILE A 3 8.64 -59.16 45.46
N ASN A 4 7.52 -59.42 44.79
CA ASN A 4 7.43 -59.88 43.42
C ASN A 4 7.44 -58.68 42.46
N GLY A 5 8.01 -58.86 41.27
CA GLY A 5 7.52 -58.23 40.06
C GLY A 5 8.48 -57.30 39.32
N TYR A 6 9.53 -57.87 38.72
CA TYR A 6 10.29 -57.19 37.66
C TYR A 6 9.41 -57.07 36.42
N LYS A 7 9.06 -55.85 35.99
CA LYS A 7 8.34 -55.62 34.73
C LYS A 7 9.33 -55.58 33.57
N PRO A 8 9.02 -56.22 32.42
CA PRO A 8 9.97 -56.41 31.35
C PRO A 8 10.27 -55.08 30.64
N THR A 9 11.55 -54.90 30.31
CA THR A 9 12.21 -53.80 29.59
C THR A 9 11.57 -53.35 28.27
N GLY A 10 10.49 -53.98 27.81
CA GLY A 10 9.76 -53.60 26.59
C GLY A 10 8.87 -52.35 26.74
N GLU A 11 8.30 -52.10 27.92
CA GLU A 11 7.42 -50.94 28.16
C GLU A 11 8.22 -49.62 28.16
N VAL A 12 9.40 -49.62 28.77
CA VAL A 12 10.31 -48.46 28.77
C VAL A 12 10.85 -48.16 27.37
N PHE A 13 11.05 -49.17 26.53
CA PHE A 13 11.49 -48.97 25.15
C PHE A 13 10.42 -48.32 24.28
N LYS A 14 9.14 -48.69 24.47
CA LYS A 14 8.00 -48.03 23.81
C LYS A 14 7.85 -46.58 24.24
N ALA A 15 7.95 -46.29 25.54
CA ALA A 15 7.87 -44.92 26.05
C ALA A 15 9.01 -44.04 25.50
N TYR A 16 10.22 -44.59 25.35
CA TYR A 16 11.36 -43.87 24.78
C TYR A 16 11.20 -43.61 23.27
N GLN A 17 10.63 -44.56 22.52
CA GLN A 17 10.29 -44.33 21.10
C GLN A 17 9.17 -43.31 20.94
N GLN A 18 8.10 -43.38 21.74
CA GLN A 18 6.97 -42.45 21.68
C GLN A 18 7.43 -41.00 21.90
N ASN A 19 8.31 -40.78 22.90
CA ASN A 19 8.91 -39.47 23.17
C ASN A 19 9.78 -38.92 22.02
N LYS A 20 10.36 -39.77 21.16
CA LYS A 20 11.08 -39.34 19.94
C LYS A 20 10.14 -38.96 18.79
N VAL A 21 8.99 -39.62 18.66
CA VAL A 21 8.00 -39.30 17.61
C VAL A 21 7.24 -38.01 17.93
N ASP A 22 6.95 -37.74 19.20
CA ASP A 22 6.28 -36.50 19.64
C ASP A 22 7.20 -35.26 19.53
N LYS A 23 8.51 -35.44 19.73
CA LYS A 23 9.50 -34.36 19.52
C LYS A 23 9.62 -33.92 18.07
N ASN A 24 9.35 -34.81 17.10
CA ASN A 24 9.38 -34.51 15.67
C ASN A 24 8.06 -33.92 15.12
N LYS A 25 6.94 -33.99 15.86
CA LYS A 25 5.69 -33.29 15.52
C LYS A 25 5.63 -31.86 16.08
N SER A 26 6.59 -31.48 16.92
CA SER A 26 6.72 -30.12 17.46
C SER A 26 7.43 -29.14 16.52
N ASN A 27 7.96 -29.58 15.38
CA ASN A 27 8.46 -28.68 14.34
C ASN A 27 7.30 -28.16 13.45
N LYS A 28 6.19 -27.74 14.05
CA LYS A 28 5.53 -26.56 13.50
C LYS A 28 6.46 -25.43 13.84
N ALA A 29 7.32 -25.09 12.89
CA ALA A 29 8.07 -23.84 12.90
C ALA A 29 7.11 -22.77 13.44
N SER A 30 7.38 -22.33 14.66
CA SER A 30 6.85 -21.09 15.17
C SER A 30 7.34 -20.05 14.17
N GLN A 31 6.50 -19.79 13.16
CA GLN A 31 6.61 -18.62 12.32
C GLN A 31 6.86 -17.48 13.31
N PRO A 32 7.98 -16.74 13.21
CA PRO A 32 8.14 -15.55 14.02
C PRO A 32 6.86 -14.73 13.77
N ALA A 33 6.21 -14.28 14.85
CA ALA A 33 5.06 -13.40 14.72
C ALA A 33 5.52 -12.22 13.86
N ALA A 34 5.14 -12.25 12.58
CA ALA A 34 5.57 -11.28 11.61
C ALA A 34 4.74 -10.04 11.87
N ASP A 35 5.41 -8.92 12.12
CA ASP A 35 4.74 -7.63 12.25
C ASP A 35 3.95 -7.37 10.97
N SER A 36 2.63 -7.26 11.10
CA SER A 36 1.74 -6.96 9.98
C SER A 36 1.43 -5.48 9.95
N VAL A 37 1.71 -4.81 8.84
CA VAL A 37 1.31 -3.41 8.63
C VAL A 37 0.00 -3.40 7.86
N GLN A 38 -1.05 -2.82 8.46
CA GLN A 38 -2.34 -2.62 7.80
C GLN A 38 -2.54 -1.12 7.55
N LEU A 39 -2.62 -0.73 6.27
CA LEU A 39 -2.86 0.65 5.90
C LEU A 39 -4.33 1.03 6.17
N SER A 40 -4.56 2.22 6.74
CA SER A 40 -5.90 2.74 6.98
C SER A 40 -6.67 2.90 5.67
N HIS A 41 -8.00 2.89 5.75
CA HIS A 41 -8.85 3.05 4.57
C HIS A 41 -8.61 4.40 3.87
N GLU A 42 -8.45 5.47 4.65
CA GLU A 42 -8.13 6.81 4.13
C GLU A 42 -6.79 6.83 3.38
N ALA A 43 -5.75 6.19 3.92
CA ALA A 43 -4.45 6.18 3.27
C ALA A 43 -4.45 5.37 1.96
N LYS A 44 -5.25 4.29 1.88
CA LYS A 44 -5.49 3.57 0.61
C LYS A 44 -6.21 4.46 -0.40
N PHE A 45 -7.24 5.18 0.03
CA PHE A 45 -8.00 6.09 -0.82
C PHE A 45 -7.14 7.24 -1.36
N LYS A 46 -6.29 7.86 -0.52
CA LYS A 46 -5.33 8.86 -0.98
C LYS A 46 -4.38 8.28 -2.02
N LYS A 47 -3.92 7.04 -1.82
CA LYS A 47 -3.01 6.40 -2.78
C LYS A 47 -3.67 6.16 -4.14
N GLU A 48 -4.95 5.80 -4.13
CA GLU A 48 -5.75 5.64 -5.34
C GLU A 48 -5.91 6.97 -6.07
N ILE A 49 -6.20 8.07 -5.35
CA ILE A 49 -6.23 9.42 -5.93
C ILE A 49 -4.87 9.80 -6.52
N GLU A 50 -3.77 9.59 -5.80
CA GLU A 50 -2.43 9.87 -6.33
C GLU A 50 -2.13 9.10 -7.62
N ASN A 51 -2.55 7.83 -7.69
CA ASN A 51 -2.31 6.99 -8.85
C ASN A 51 -3.16 7.48 -10.05
N THR A 52 -4.45 7.74 -9.84
CA THR A 52 -5.34 8.26 -10.90
C THR A 52 -4.90 9.64 -11.40
N LEU A 53 -4.38 10.52 -10.53
CA LEU A 53 -3.82 11.81 -10.93
C LEU A 53 -2.60 11.67 -11.85
N LYS A 54 -1.80 10.61 -11.70
CA LYS A 54 -0.63 10.35 -12.56
C LYS A 54 -1.01 9.82 -13.94
N GLU A 55 -2.19 9.19 -14.06
CA GLU A 55 -2.70 8.69 -15.33
C GLU A 55 -3.32 9.80 -16.18
N LEU A 56 -3.61 10.96 -15.59
CA LEU A 56 -4.11 12.11 -16.33
C LEU A 56 -3.03 12.62 -17.30
N PRO A 57 -3.44 12.97 -18.54
CA PRO A 57 -2.52 13.54 -19.49
C PRO A 57 -2.03 14.91 -19.00
N GLU A 58 -0.77 15.21 -19.30
CA GLU A 58 -0.17 16.52 -19.00
C GLU A 58 -0.95 17.65 -19.67
N VAL A 59 -1.48 17.39 -20.88
CA VAL A 59 -2.25 18.36 -21.66
C VAL A 59 -3.71 17.91 -21.79
N ARG A 60 -4.63 18.81 -21.43
CA ARG A 60 -6.07 18.65 -21.67
C ARG A 60 -6.43 19.08 -23.10
N GLU A 61 -6.22 18.16 -24.04
CA GLU A 61 -6.41 18.37 -25.48
C GLU A 61 -7.81 18.88 -25.85
N ASP A 62 -8.84 18.48 -25.12
CA ASP A 62 -10.21 18.94 -25.31
C ASP A 62 -10.34 20.46 -25.13
N ILE A 63 -9.73 21.01 -24.07
CA ILE A 63 -9.73 22.45 -23.78
C ILE A 63 -8.89 23.20 -24.80
N VAL A 64 -7.71 22.68 -25.14
CA VAL A 64 -6.82 23.29 -26.14
C VAL A 64 -7.52 23.40 -27.49
N ASN A 65 -8.16 22.32 -27.95
CA ASN A 65 -8.85 22.30 -29.23
C ASN A 65 -10.07 23.21 -29.23
N LYS A 66 -10.80 23.31 -28.12
CA LYS A 66 -11.89 24.28 -27.97
C LYS A 66 -11.38 25.72 -28.11
N LEU A 67 -10.35 26.09 -27.36
CA LEU A 67 -9.77 27.44 -27.41
C LEU A 67 -9.23 27.78 -28.80
N LYS A 68 -8.52 26.85 -29.46
CA LYS A 68 -8.05 27.02 -30.84
C LYS A 68 -9.19 27.34 -31.80
N LYS A 69 -10.31 26.62 -31.69
CA LYS A 69 -11.50 26.88 -32.52
C LYS A 69 -12.11 28.25 -32.25
N GLU A 70 -12.26 28.65 -30.98
CA GLU A 70 -12.79 29.96 -30.61
C GLU A 70 -11.91 31.11 -31.12
N ILE A 71 -10.57 30.94 -31.06
CA ILE A 71 -9.62 31.91 -31.60
C ILE A 71 -9.74 32.00 -33.12
N GLN A 72 -9.75 30.86 -33.83
CA GLN A 72 -9.91 30.83 -35.28
C GLN A 72 -11.24 31.43 -35.75
N ALA A 73 -12.31 31.20 -34.99
CA ALA A 73 -13.63 31.76 -35.26
C ALA A 73 -13.75 33.25 -34.87
N GLY A 74 -12.73 33.83 -34.21
CA GLY A 74 -12.77 35.21 -33.70
C GLY A 74 -13.77 35.42 -32.56
N THR A 75 -14.27 34.35 -31.94
CA THR A 75 -15.25 34.42 -30.85
C THR A 75 -14.60 34.38 -29.47
N TYR A 76 -13.31 34.07 -29.39
CA TYR A 76 -12.54 34.15 -28.16
C TYR A 76 -12.44 35.59 -27.67
N LYS A 77 -12.88 35.84 -26.43
CA LYS A 77 -12.82 37.14 -25.77
C LYS A 77 -11.91 37.04 -24.55
N PRO A 78 -10.67 37.56 -24.63
CA PRO A 78 -9.79 37.64 -23.47
C PRO A 78 -10.45 38.47 -22.35
N ASP A 79 -10.35 37.99 -21.12
CA ASP A 79 -10.86 38.66 -19.94
C ASP A 79 -9.73 39.47 -19.29
N ALA A 80 -9.87 40.79 -19.27
CA ALA A 80 -8.86 41.70 -18.73
C ALA A 80 -8.60 41.48 -17.22
N HIS A 81 -9.62 41.10 -16.45
CA HIS A 81 -9.45 40.81 -15.03
C HIS A 81 -8.59 39.56 -14.83
N LYS A 82 -8.88 38.49 -15.55
CA LYS A 82 -8.08 37.24 -15.48
C LYS A 82 -6.63 37.45 -15.91
N ILE A 83 -6.39 38.32 -16.89
CA ILE A 83 -5.03 38.67 -17.32
C ILE A 83 -4.30 39.40 -16.19
N ALA A 84 -4.92 40.40 -15.57
CA ALA A 84 -4.33 41.13 -14.46
C ALA A 84 -4.06 40.22 -13.25
N ASP A 85 -5.02 39.35 -12.90
CA ASP A 85 -4.89 38.37 -11.83
C ASP A 85 -3.71 37.42 -12.10
N GLY A 86 -3.57 36.93 -13.34
CA GLY A 86 -2.44 36.08 -13.74
C GLY A 86 -1.09 36.77 -13.57
N ILE A 87 -0.97 38.03 -14.00
CA ILE A 87 0.26 38.84 -13.85
C ILE A 87 0.61 39.01 -12.36
N LEU A 88 -0.38 39.30 -11.51
CA LEU A 88 -0.16 39.47 -10.08
C LEU A 88 0.22 38.15 -9.41
N GLN A 89 -0.43 37.05 -9.77
CA GLN A 89 -0.15 35.74 -9.22
C GLN A 89 1.27 35.28 -9.55
N GLU A 90 1.72 35.45 -10.80
CA GLU A 90 3.08 35.12 -11.21
C GLU A 90 4.12 35.94 -10.43
N ARG A 91 3.88 37.26 -10.27
CA ARG A 91 4.74 38.15 -9.46
C ARG A 91 4.82 37.80 -7.99
N LEU A 92 3.78 37.17 -7.43
CA LEU A 92 3.76 36.72 -6.04
C LEU A 92 4.48 35.37 -5.88
N LEU A 93 4.30 34.45 -6.83
CA LEU A 93 5.00 33.15 -6.85
C LEU A 93 6.52 33.34 -6.89
N ASP A 94 7.02 34.30 -7.69
CA ASP A 94 8.44 34.63 -7.77
C ASP A 94 9.06 35.16 -6.46
N LYS A 95 8.23 35.66 -5.52
CA LYS A 95 8.71 36.18 -4.22
C LYS A 95 8.78 35.13 -3.12
N GLU A 96 8.05 34.03 -3.28
CA GLU A 96 7.95 32.95 -2.29
C GLU A 96 9.01 31.85 -2.50
N ILE A 97 9.88 32.01 -3.52
CA ILE A 97 11.00 31.14 -3.86
C ILE A 97 12.32 31.83 -3.50
#